data_AF-A0A7C3KXP9-F1
#
_entry.id   AF-A0A7C3KXP9-F1
#
_cell.length_a   1.000
_cell.length_b   1.000
_cell.length_c   1.000
_cell.angle_alpha   90.00
_cell.angle_beta   90.00
_cell.angle_gamma   90.00
#
_symmetry.space_group_name_H-M   'P 1'
#
loop_
_entity.id
_entity.type
_entity.pdbx_description
1 polymer ?
#
loop_
_entity_poly.entity_id
_entity_poly.type
_entity_poly.pdbx_seq_one_letter_code
_entity_poly.pdbx_strand_id
1 'polypeptide(L)'
;MKRVSVRRAVIAGVVGAVSPGVMCTWAQGGASLGQKDGAAKEPTATTAGSIEREVRSGAVTLVVRVARGEVRVGERFEVEVEARTDRDHDLVMMAAPTSMGDLRVLSVRDEAPRRTGDGTLVLVRRLTLEPFLDGEYTIPAMGVTCTALSLAGKAMTVSTEAVMVRVVSNLTEAERGEPGKVDVGEVRTILPVPEQAGRGWIWVGAAGVVVGVVGVALGVWIARRRRGGGLSVLEAALPRIRGIRAAMEAGRASRAEMDELVTL
;
A
#
# COMPACT_ATOMS: atom_id res chain seq x y z
N MET A 1 -24.24 -17.18 -12.70
CA MET A 1 -22.87 -17.42 -13.20
C MET A 1 -22.65 -16.57 -14.46
N LYS A 2 -21.95 -15.44 -14.36
CA LYS A 2 -21.70 -14.52 -15.48
C LYS A 2 -20.47 -15.00 -16.27
N ARG A 3 -20.65 -15.36 -17.54
CA ARG A 3 -19.53 -15.69 -18.45
C ARG A 3 -18.90 -14.39 -18.94
N VAL A 4 -17.66 -14.14 -18.55
CA VAL A 4 -16.83 -13.05 -19.08
C VAL A 4 -16.19 -13.56 -20.38
N SER A 5 -16.57 -12.95 -21.50
CA SER A 5 -15.98 -13.17 -22.82
C SER A 5 -14.68 -12.38 -22.91
N VAL A 6 -13.54 -13.07 -22.99
CA VAL A 6 -12.24 -12.47 -23.28
C VAL A 6 -12.03 -12.50 -24.79
N ARG A 7 -12.09 -11.34 -25.44
CA ARG A 7 -11.70 -11.18 -26.84
C ARG A 7 -10.17 -11.12 -26.91
N ARG A 8 -9.56 -12.15 -27.51
CA ARG A 8 -8.15 -12.15 -27.92
C ARG A 8 -7.99 -11.22 -29.12
N ALA A 9 -7.25 -10.13 -28.96
CA ALA A 9 -6.76 -9.32 -30.07
C ALA A 9 -5.51 -9.99 -30.65
N VAL A 10 -5.61 -10.41 -31.90
CA VAL A 10 -4.52 -10.88 -32.75
C VAL A 10 -3.83 -9.64 -33.30
N ILE A 11 -2.56 -9.41 -32.94
CA ILE A 11 -1.72 -8.39 -33.60
C ILE A 11 -0.89 -9.11 -34.65
N ALA A 12 -1.29 -8.91 -35.91
CA ALA A 12 -0.55 -9.29 -37.10
C ALA A 12 0.69 -8.41 -37.26
N GLY A 13 1.76 -9.00 -37.77
CA GLY A 13 3.10 -8.46 -37.73
C GLY A 13 3.44 -7.35 -38.74
N VAL A 14 4.65 -6.83 -38.57
CA VAL A 14 5.42 -6.12 -39.59
C VAL A 14 6.87 -6.62 -39.42
N VAL A 15 7.28 -7.55 -40.28
CA VAL A 15 8.68 -7.94 -40.45
C VAL A 15 9.28 -6.94 -41.44
N GLY A 16 10.01 -5.96 -40.90
CA GLY A 16 10.78 -5.00 -41.68
C GLY A 16 12.03 -5.63 -42.27
N ALA A 17 12.25 -5.38 -43.55
CA ALA A 17 13.34 -5.88 -44.37
C ALA A 17 14.73 -5.50 -43.84
N VAL A 18 15.64 -6.48 -43.87
CA VAL A 18 17.08 -6.33 -43.65
C VAL A 18 17.71 -5.85 -44.95
N SER A 19 18.26 -4.64 -44.95
CA SER A 19 19.14 -4.15 -46.02
C SER A 19 20.58 -4.58 -45.75
N PRO A 20 21.30 -5.20 -46.71
CA PRO A 20 22.72 -5.43 -46.61
C PRO A 20 23.52 -4.27 -47.22
N GLY A 21 24.64 -3.94 -46.58
CA GLY A 21 25.81 -3.38 -47.28
C GLY A 21 25.98 -1.87 -47.20
N VAL A 22 26.82 -1.43 -46.27
CA VAL A 22 27.84 -0.40 -46.56
C VAL A 22 29.13 -0.80 -45.84
N MET A 23 30.08 -1.32 -46.61
CA MET A 23 31.49 -1.35 -46.22
C MET A 23 31.98 0.10 -46.15
N CYS A 24 32.41 0.56 -44.98
CA CYS A 24 33.25 1.74 -44.88
C CYS A 24 34.66 1.32 -44.46
N THR A 25 35.54 1.56 -45.43
CA THR A 25 36.99 1.50 -45.46
C THR A 25 37.66 2.19 -44.27
N TRP A 26 38.75 1.57 -43.81
CA TRP A 26 39.69 2.10 -42.83
C TRP A 26 40.43 3.32 -43.40
N ALA A 27 40.37 4.45 -42.71
CA ALA A 27 41.24 5.59 -42.92
C ALA A 27 42.07 5.80 -41.64
N GLN A 28 43.34 5.43 -41.72
CA GLN A 28 44.40 5.88 -40.83
C GLN A 28 44.68 7.38 -41.10
N GLY A 29 44.77 8.17 -40.03
CA GLY A 29 45.20 9.57 -40.10
C GLY A 29 44.94 10.28 -38.79
N GLY A 30 45.96 10.37 -37.94
CA GLY A 30 45.88 11.04 -36.65
C GLY A 30 45.85 12.57 -36.75
N ALA A 31 45.22 13.20 -35.77
CA ALA A 31 45.61 14.49 -35.20
C ALA A 31 44.76 14.75 -33.95
N SER A 32 45.47 15.11 -32.88
CA SER A 32 45.02 15.42 -31.52
C SER A 32 43.88 16.45 -31.45
N LEU A 33 42.80 16.12 -30.74
CA LEU A 33 41.94 17.11 -30.08
C LEU A 33 41.49 16.55 -28.73
N GLY A 34 41.62 17.39 -27.71
CA GLY A 34 41.63 17.03 -26.29
C GLY A 34 40.41 16.26 -25.84
N GLN A 35 40.68 15.04 -25.38
CA GLN A 35 39.80 14.28 -24.51
C GLN A 35 39.76 15.00 -23.16
N LYS A 36 38.72 15.81 -22.98
CA LYS A 36 38.38 16.42 -21.70
C LYS A 36 37.79 15.29 -20.87
N ASP A 37 38.65 14.56 -20.18
CA ASP A 37 38.28 13.52 -19.23
C ASP A 37 37.29 14.10 -18.23
N GLY A 38 36.01 13.78 -18.43
CA GLY A 38 35.00 13.91 -17.42
C GLY A 38 35.35 12.92 -16.33
N ALA A 39 36.18 13.38 -15.39
CA ALA A 39 36.54 12.63 -14.20
C ALA A 39 35.25 12.10 -13.57
N ALA A 40 35.03 10.79 -13.73
CA ALA A 40 34.07 10.05 -12.93
C ALA A 40 34.49 10.31 -11.49
N LYS A 41 33.74 11.19 -10.84
CA LYS A 41 33.96 11.59 -9.46
C LYS A 41 33.83 10.32 -8.63
N GLU A 42 34.96 9.78 -8.17
CA GLU A 42 34.99 8.59 -7.34
C GLU A 42 33.98 8.78 -6.19
N PRO A 43 33.07 7.82 -5.98
CA PRO A 43 32.06 7.91 -4.94
C PRO A 43 32.76 7.98 -3.59
N THR A 44 32.75 9.17 -2.98
CA THR A 44 33.40 9.44 -1.70
C THR A 44 32.77 8.56 -0.63
N ALA A 45 33.58 7.74 0.04
CA ALA A 45 33.15 6.76 1.04
C ALA A 45 32.17 7.36 2.06
N THR A 46 30.97 6.78 2.10
CA THR A 46 29.80 7.29 2.81
C THR A 46 29.91 7.07 4.32
N THR A 47 29.78 8.16 5.10
CA THR A 47 29.59 8.14 6.56
C THR A 47 28.24 7.49 6.93
N ALA A 48 28.14 6.82 8.08
CA ALA A 48 26.96 6.08 8.57
C ALA A 48 25.63 6.87 8.74
N GLY A 49 25.53 8.10 8.22
CA GLY A 49 24.32 8.91 8.19
C GLY A 49 23.41 8.62 6.99
N SER A 50 22.29 9.34 6.91
CA SER A 50 21.42 9.33 5.74
C SER A 50 22.12 9.96 4.53
N ILE A 51 21.89 9.40 3.34
CA ILE A 51 22.40 9.96 2.08
C ILE A 51 21.26 10.69 1.38
N GLU A 52 21.47 11.93 0.97
CA GLU A 52 20.56 12.66 0.09
C GLU A 52 21.34 13.16 -1.13
N ARG A 53 20.83 12.88 -2.33
CA ARG A 53 21.39 13.33 -3.59
C ARG A 53 20.29 14.02 -4.41
N GLU A 54 20.56 15.24 -4.85
CA GLU A 54 19.65 16.02 -5.66
C GLU A 54 20.26 16.26 -7.05
N VAL A 55 19.48 15.98 -8.09
CA VAL A 55 19.84 16.22 -9.49
C VAL A 55 18.76 17.11 -10.10
N ARG A 56 19.18 18.24 -10.68
CA ARG A 56 18.28 19.17 -11.38
C ARG A 56 18.56 19.13 -12.87
N SER A 57 17.51 18.98 -13.66
CA SER A 57 17.59 19.04 -15.12
C SER A 57 16.34 19.70 -15.68
N GLY A 58 16.50 20.91 -16.21
CA GLY A 58 15.39 21.72 -16.70
C GLY A 58 14.37 22.03 -15.60
N ALA A 59 13.09 21.75 -15.87
CA ALA A 59 11.99 21.94 -14.93
C ALA A 59 11.87 20.81 -13.88
N VAL A 60 12.68 19.74 -14.01
CA VAL A 60 12.59 18.55 -13.15
C VAL A 60 13.68 18.58 -12.10
N THR A 61 13.28 18.36 -10.85
CA THR A 61 14.18 18.09 -9.73
C THR A 61 13.96 16.68 -9.24
N LEU A 62 15.03 15.90 -9.18
CA LEU A 62 15.05 14.52 -8.67
C LEU A 62 15.86 14.47 -7.40
N VAL A 63 15.30 13.88 -6.35
CA VAL A 63 15.95 13.68 -5.06
C VAL A 63 15.92 12.20 -4.73
N VAL A 64 17.08 11.62 -4.44
CA VAL A 64 17.19 10.27 -3.88
C VAL A 64 17.61 10.39 -2.44
N ARG A 65 16.84 9.76 -1.56
CA ARG A 65 17.16 9.64 -0.14
C ARG A 65 17.35 8.19 0.21
N VAL A 66 18.48 7.88 0.83
CA VAL A 66 18.75 6.59 1.45
C VAL A 66 18.79 6.83 2.95
N ALA A 67 17.93 6.14 3.69
CA ALA A 67 17.78 6.38 5.13
C ALA A 67 19.10 6.21 5.90
N ARG A 68 19.97 5.31 5.43
CA ARG A 68 21.28 5.01 6.03
C ARG A 68 22.30 4.66 4.95
N GLY A 69 23.50 5.22 5.04
CA GLY A 69 24.62 4.88 4.18
C GLY A 69 25.39 3.63 4.59
N GLU A 70 25.17 3.15 5.82
CA GLU A 70 25.68 1.89 6.34
C GLU A 70 24.53 1.03 6.88
N VAL A 71 24.44 -0.22 6.44
CA VAL A 71 23.38 -1.17 6.84
C VAL A 71 23.98 -2.54 7.13
N ARG A 72 23.32 -3.37 7.93
CA ARG A 72 23.81 -4.72 8.22
C ARG A 72 23.33 -5.75 7.21
N VAL A 73 24.06 -6.86 7.07
CA VAL A 73 23.60 -8.02 6.27
C VAL A 73 22.24 -8.49 6.75
N GLY A 74 21.29 -8.66 5.82
CA GLY A 74 19.90 -9.03 6.11
C GLY A 74 19.05 -7.92 6.72
N GLU A 75 19.60 -6.73 6.98
CA GLU A 75 18.83 -5.57 7.44
C GLU A 75 18.13 -4.90 6.25
N ARG A 76 16.84 -4.64 6.42
CA ARG A 76 16.06 -3.93 5.40
C ARG A 76 16.29 -2.43 5.51
N PHE A 77 16.46 -1.77 4.38
CA PHE A 77 16.55 -0.32 4.32
C PHE A 77 15.69 0.25 3.21
N GLU A 78 15.32 1.52 3.36
CA GLU A 78 14.43 2.22 2.45
C GLU A 78 15.20 3.22 1.60
N VAL A 79 14.86 3.23 0.31
CA VAL A 79 15.31 4.22 -0.67
C VAL A 79 14.06 4.95 -1.16
N GLU A 80 14.05 6.27 -0.97
CA GLU A 80 12.99 7.14 -1.47
C GLU A 80 13.50 7.91 -2.69
N VAL A 81 12.72 7.90 -3.76
CA VAL A 81 12.92 8.71 -4.96
C VAL A 81 11.78 9.69 -5.06
N GLU A 82 12.11 10.97 -5.01
CA GLU A 82 11.18 12.06 -5.15
C GLU A 82 11.47 12.81 -6.45
N ALA A 83 10.47 12.95 -7.31
CA ALA A 83 10.55 13.75 -8.52
C ALA A 83 9.56 14.92 -8.41
N ARG A 84 10.06 16.12 -8.73
CA ARG A 84 9.32 17.37 -8.68
C ARG A 84 9.36 18.03 -10.05
N THR A 85 8.22 18.55 -10.52
CA THR A 85 8.15 19.39 -11.72
C THR A 85 7.09 20.49 -11.56
N ASP A 86 7.10 21.48 -12.44
CA ASP A 86 6.13 22.58 -12.47
C ASP A 86 4.72 22.15 -12.94
N ARG A 87 3.86 23.12 -13.27
CA ARG A 87 2.47 22.85 -13.69
C ARG A 87 2.33 22.37 -15.13
N ASP A 88 3.31 22.67 -15.98
CA ASP A 88 3.20 22.54 -17.44
C ASP A 88 3.80 21.24 -17.95
N HIS A 89 4.22 20.36 -17.03
CA HIS A 89 4.83 19.08 -17.32
C HIS A 89 4.10 17.94 -16.63
N ASP A 90 4.10 16.79 -17.30
CA ASP A 90 3.71 15.50 -16.73
C ASP A 90 4.96 14.68 -16.38
N LEU A 91 4.88 13.88 -15.32
CA LEU A 91 5.95 13.02 -14.86
C LEU A 91 5.51 11.57 -14.87
N VAL A 92 6.36 10.71 -15.42
CA VAL A 92 6.20 9.26 -15.36
C VAL A 92 7.49 8.67 -14.83
N MET A 93 7.42 8.05 -13.65
CA MET A 93 8.57 7.39 -13.06
C MET A 93 8.87 6.09 -13.79
N MET A 94 10.13 5.87 -14.18
CA MET A 94 10.53 4.65 -14.89
C MET A 94 10.27 3.43 -14.02
N ALA A 95 10.03 2.27 -14.62
CA ALA A 95 9.86 1.04 -13.86
C ALA A 95 11.09 0.77 -12.98
N ALA A 96 10.86 0.46 -11.70
CA ALA A 96 11.94 0.02 -10.82
C ALA A 96 12.48 -1.32 -11.32
N PRO A 97 13.81 -1.53 -11.31
CA PRO A 97 14.37 -2.82 -11.69
C PRO A 97 13.96 -3.89 -10.68
N THR A 98 13.74 -5.12 -11.15
CA THR A 98 13.34 -6.25 -10.30
C THR A 98 14.47 -6.71 -9.36
N SER A 99 15.73 -6.41 -9.73
CA SER A 99 16.93 -6.63 -8.94
C SER A 99 17.93 -5.49 -9.14
N MET A 100 18.73 -5.17 -8.13
CA MET A 100 19.76 -4.13 -8.19
C MET A 100 21.10 -4.73 -7.77
N GLY A 101 21.73 -5.49 -8.67
CA GLY A 101 22.89 -6.31 -8.34
C GLY A 101 22.51 -7.37 -7.30
N ASP A 102 23.25 -7.45 -6.20
CA ASP A 102 22.95 -8.38 -5.09
C ASP A 102 22.01 -7.78 -4.02
N LEU A 103 21.42 -6.61 -4.28
CA LEU A 103 20.34 -6.08 -3.47
C LEU A 103 19.01 -6.68 -3.92
N ARG A 104 18.32 -7.34 -3.01
CA ARG A 104 16.97 -7.86 -3.24
C ARG A 104 15.95 -6.76 -3.05
N VAL A 105 15.12 -6.53 -4.07
CA VAL A 105 13.96 -5.63 -3.97
C VAL A 105 12.81 -6.38 -3.33
N LEU A 106 12.44 -6.00 -2.10
CA LEU A 106 11.35 -6.64 -1.36
C LEU A 106 9.99 -6.02 -1.69
N SER A 107 9.95 -4.69 -1.81
CA SER A 107 8.74 -3.97 -2.19
C SER A 107 9.05 -2.68 -2.92
N VAL A 108 8.17 -2.31 -3.83
CA VAL A 108 8.14 -1.03 -4.51
C VAL A 108 6.76 -0.43 -4.24
N ARG A 109 6.71 0.79 -3.72
CA ARG A 109 5.47 1.50 -3.40
C ARG A 109 5.52 2.88 -4.03
N ASP A 110 4.47 3.20 -4.78
CA ASP A 110 4.23 4.52 -5.33
C ASP A 110 3.25 5.26 -4.45
N GLU A 111 3.60 6.46 -4.00
CA GLU A 111 2.64 7.37 -3.38
C GLU A 111 1.74 7.98 -4.47
N ALA A 112 0.50 8.32 -4.09
CA ALA A 112 -0.39 9.03 -5.00
C ALA A 112 0.25 10.37 -5.40
N PRO A 113 0.27 10.71 -6.72
CA PRO A 113 0.75 12.00 -7.19
C PRO A 113 0.05 13.14 -6.45
N ARG A 114 0.81 14.11 -5.95
CA ARG A 114 0.26 15.27 -5.26
C ARG A 114 0.81 16.56 -5.83
N ARG A 115 0.00 17.62 -5.81
CA ARG A 115 0.46 18.98 -6.11
C ARG A 115 0.64 19.76 -4.81
N THR A 116 1.74 20.49 -4.69
CA THR A 116 1.97 21.43 -3.58
C THR A 116 1.13 22.70 -3.77
N GLY A 117 1.08 23.57 -2.76
CA GLY A 117 0.38 24.87 -2.85
C GLY A 117 0.86 25.73 -4.01
N ASP A 118 2.14 25.63 -4.36
CA ASP A 118 2.77 26.36 -5.47
C ASP A 118 2.45 25.74 -6.84
N GLY A 119 1.80 24.57 -6.85
CA GLY A 119 1.45 23.85 -8.07
C GLY A 119 2.43 22.80 -8.55
N THR A 120 3.57 22.65 -7.87
CA THR A 120 4.58 21.66 -8.19
C THR A 120 3.98 20.26 -8.07
N LEU A 121 4.06 19.47 -9.14
CA LEU A 121 3.71 18.06 -9.11
C LEU A 121 4.85 17.29 -8.43
N VAL A 122 4.51 16.49 -7.43
CA VAL A 122 5.43 15.65 -6.67
C VAL A 122 5.03 14.19 -6.82
N LEU A 123 5.97 13.38 -7.29
CA LEU A 123 5.90 11.92 -7.31
C LEU A 123 6.90 11.36 -6.32
N VAL A 124 6.48 10.37 -5.53
CA VAL A 124 7.35 9.70 -4.56
C VAL A 124 7.24 8.19 -4.78
N ARG A 125 8.39 7.52 -4.90
CA ARG A 125 8.50 6.06 -4.84
C ARG A 125 9.43 5.64 -3.75
N ARG A 126 8.98 4.63 -2.99
CA ARG A 126 9.74 3.99 -1.93
C ARG A 126 10.08 2.57 -2.33
N LEU A 127 11.35 2.24 -2.24
CA LEU A 127 11.87 0.89 -2.45
C LEU A 127 12.38 0.37 -1.11
N THR A 128 11.98 -0.85 -0.76
CA THR A 128 12.55 -1.57 0.38
C THR A 128 13.54 -2.60 -0.14
N LEU A 129 14.80 -2.44 0.25
CA LEU A 129 15.92 -3.27 -0.19
C LEU A 129 16.46 -4.09 0.97
N GLU A 130 16.98 -5.27 0.66
CA GLU A 130 17.64 -6.17 1.61
C GLU A 130 18.94 -6.70 1.00
N PRO A 131 20.10 -6.47 1.63
CA PRO A 131 21.38 -6.99 1.15
C PRO A 131 21.61 -8.41 1.64
N PHE A 132 22.17 -9.26 0.78
CA PHE A 132 22.44 -10.65 1.12
C PHE A 132 23.84 -10.89 1.69
N LEU A 133 24.84 -10.13 1.22
CA LEU A 133 26.24 -10.23 1.66
C LEU A 133 26.72 -8.87 2.14
N ASP A 134 27.83 -8.86 2.87
CA ASP A 134 28.57 -7.67 3.22
C ASP A 134 29.43 -7.19 2.04
N GLY A 135 29.60 -5.87 1.92
CA GLY A 135 30.30 -5.26 0.80
C GLY A 135 29.80 -3.86 0.48
N GLU A 136 30.31 -3.29 -0.61
CA GLU A 136 29.85 -2.01 -1.13
C GLU A 136 28.86 -2.26 -2.28
N TYR A 137 27.66 -1.70 -2.13
CA TYR A 137 26.60 -1.85 -3.10
C TYR A 137 26.27 -0.52 -3.75
N THR A 138 26.10 -0.56 -5.06
CA THR A 138 25.69 0.61 -5.83
C THR A 138 24.21 0.51 -6.15
N ILE A 139 23.42 1.43 -5.61
CA ILE A 139 22.05 1.66 -6.07
C ILE A 139 22.16 2.34 -7.44
N PRO A 140 21.67 1.70 -8.52
CA PRO A 140 21.77 2.25 -9.85
C PRO A 140 21.00 3.56 -9.98
N ALA A 141 21.40 4.34 -10.98
CA ALA A 141 20.71 5.54 -11.39
C ALA A 141 19.22 5.24 -11.67
N MET A 142 18.32 6.03 -11.08
CA MET A 142 16.87 5.90 -11.27
C MET A 142 16.37 7.05 -12.10
N GLY A 143 15.59 6.73 -13.14
CA GLY A 143 15.11 7.70 -14.11
C GLY A 143 13.64 8.06 -13.95
N VAL A 144 13.32 9.27 -14.38
CA VAL A 144 11.95 9.76 -14.57
C VAL A 144 11.86 10.38 -15.96
N THR A 145 10.78 10.08 -16.66
CA THR A 145 10.46 10.70 -17.94
C THR A 145 9.52 11.86 -17.68
N CYS A 146 9.88 13.03 -18.19
CA CYS A 146 9.11 14.24 -18.12
C CYS A 146 8.63 14.61 -19.53
N THR A 147 7.35 14.90 -19.67
CA THR A 147 6.75 15.30 -20.95
C THR A 147 6.07 16.66 -20.78
N ALA A 148 6.43 17.64 -21.60
CA ALA A 148 5.73 18.92 -21.62
C ALA A 148 4.28 18.72 -22.10
N LEU A 149 3.31 19.36 -21.44
CA LEU A 149 1.89 19.26 -21.77
C LEU A 149 1.50 20.06 -23.04
N SER A 150 2.42 20.84 -23.60
CA SER A 150 2.21 21.58 -24.86
C SER A 150 2.16 20.63 -26.08
N LEU A 151 1.47 21.06 -27.14
CA LEU A 151 0.98 20.29 -28.31
C LEU A 151 2.02 19.46 -29.12
N ALA A 152 3.30 19.49 -28.77
CA ALA A 152 4.36 18.69 -29.41
C ALA A 152 5.33 18.05 -28.40
N GLY A 153 4.86 17.80 -27.18
CA GLY A 153 5.64 17.44 -25.99
C GLY A 153 6.84 16.53 -26.23
N LYS A 154 8.04 17.11 -26.26
CA LYS A 154 9.29 16.37 -26.28
C LYS A 154 9.50 15.73 -24.90
N ALA A 155 9.57 14.40 -24.86
CA ALA A 155 9.93 13.68 -23.65
C ALA A 155 11.41 13.91 -23.32
N MET A 156 11.71 14.19 -22.06
CA MET A 156 13.05 14.28 -21.50
C MET A 156 13.18 13.26 -20.39
N THR A 157 14.21 12.41 -20.44
CA THR A 157 14.53 11.52 -19.34
C THR A 157 15.58 12.16 -18.45
N VAL A 158 15.30 12.24 -17.17
CA VAL A 158 16.24 12.71 -16.15
C VAL A 158 16.54 11.54 -15.22
N SER A 159 17.81 11.31 -14.95
CA SER A 159 18.27 10.20 -14.13
C SER A 159 19.05 10.70 -12.93
N THR A 160 18.89 10.03 -11.80
CA THR A 160 19.66 10.30 -10.58
C THR A 160 21.08 9.79 -10.75
N GLU A 161 21.99 10.25 -9.90
CA GLU A 161 23.30 9.63 -9.75
C GLU A 161 23.17 8.26 -9.07
N ALA A 162 24.13 7.37 -9.32
CA ALA A 162 24.25 6.13 -8.59
C ALA A 162 24.68 6.41 -7.15
N VAL A 163 24.10 5.68 -6.19
CA VAL A 163 24.35 5.90 -4.75
C VAL A 163 25.01 4.68 -4.15
N MET A 164 26.18 4.88 -3.52
CA MET A 164 26.91 3.80 -2.87
C MET A 164 26.48 3.64 -1.40
N VAL A 165 26.15 2.41 -1.02
CA VAL A 165 25.75 2.00 0.34
C VAL A 165 26.70 0.90 0.81
N ARG A 166 27.21 1.04 2.03
CA ARG A 166 28.08 0.05 2.66
C ARG A 166 27.24 -0.94 3.46
N VAL A 167 27.45 -2.22 3.23
CA VAL A 167 26.84 -3.30 4.01
C VAL A 167 27.89 -3.94 4.90
N VAL A 168 27.66 -3.91 6.20
CA VAL A 168 28.55 -4.50 7.22
C VAL A 168 28.00 -5.84 7.70
N SER A 169 28.90 -6.78 8.00
CA SER A 169 28.49 -8.07 8.57
C SER A 169 27.95 -7.89 9.99
N ASN A 170 27.04 -8.78 10.38
CA ASN A 170 26.59 -8.91 11.76
C ASN A 170 27.63 -9.57 12.67
N LEU A 171 28.61 -10.27 12.08
CA LEU A 171 29.67 -10.94 12.82
C LEU A 171 30.71 -9.91 13.27
N THR A 172 31.16 -10.04 14.52
CA THR A 172 32.29 -9.27 15.02
C THR A 172 33.59 -9.68 14.32
N GLU A 173 34.61 -8.83 14.33
CA GLU A 173 35.90 -9.16 13.69
C GLU A 173 36.54 -10.42 14.29
N ALA A 174 36.36 -10.65 15.59
CA ALA A 174 36.82 -11.86 16.28
C ALA A 174 36.13 -13.13 15.72
N GLU A 175 34.83 -13.07 15.47
CA GLU A 175 34.05 -14.17 14.90
C GLU A 175 34.37 -14.41 13.42
N ARG A 176 34.70 -13.35 12.67
CA ARG A 176 35.05 -13.44 11.25
C ARG A 176 36.45 -14.07 11.04
N GLY A 177 37.36 -13.88 11.99
CA GLY A 177 38.75 -14.39 11.92
C GLY A 177 38.94 -15.85 12.34
N GLU A 178 38.02 -16.42 13.12
CA GLU A 178 38.11 -17.80 13.62
C GLU A 178 36.87 -18.61 13.22
N PRO A 179 36.79 -19.08 11.95
CA PRO A 179 35.69 -19.92 11.48
C PRO A 179 35.65 -21.23 12.29
N GLY A 180 34.74 -21.29 13.27
CA GLY A 180 34.59 -22.42 14.19
C GLY A 180 34.39 -22.06 15.66
N LYS A 181 34.65 -20.81 16.08
CA LYS A 181 34.35 -20.33 17.45
C LYS A 181 33.07 -19.50 17.57
N VAL A 182 32.35 -19.30 16.47
CA VAL A 182 31.00 -18.73 16.55
C VAL A 182 30.14 -19.72 17.32
N ASP A 183 29.80 -19.37 18.56
CA ASP A 183 28.89 -20.14 19.42
C ASP A 183 27.49 -20.03 18.82
N VAL A 184 27.27 -20.77 17.74
CA VAL A 184 25.94 -21.05 17.20
C VAL A 184 25.32 -21.98 18.24
N GLY A 185 24.79 -21.37 19.31
CA GLY A 185 24.29 -22.08 20.46
C GLY A 185 23.46 -23.29 20.04
N GLU A 186 23.60 -24.38 20.79
CA GLU A 186 23.03 -25.69 20.49
C GLU A 186 21.64 -25.56 19.86
N VAL A 187 21.50 -26.06 18.62
CA VAL A 187 20.25 -26.00 17.85
C VAL A 187 19.17 -26.61 18.74
N ARG A 188 18.36 -25.74 19.35
CA ARG A 188 17.32 -26.19 20.27
C ARG A 188 16.40 -27.09 19.47
N THR A 189 16.45 -28.38 19.82
CA THR A 189 15.56 -29.39 19.25
C THR A 189 14.14 -28.83 19.36
N ILE A 190 13.38 -28.94 18.26
CA ILE A 190 12.00 -28.47 18.16
C ILE A 190 11.29 -28.88 19.44
N LEU A 191 10.88 -27.91 20.27
CA LEU A 191 10.08 -28.19 21.45
C LEU A 191 8.92 -29.05 20.96
N PRO A 192 8.70 -30.26 21.53
CA PRO A 192 7.59 -31.09 21.12
C PRO A 192 6.35 -30.20 21.23
N VAL A 193 5.62 -30.08 20.11
CA VAL A 193 4.31 -29.43 20.12
C VAL A 193 3.58 -30.04 21.29
N PRO A 194 3.04 -29.26 22.25
CA PRO A 194 2.35 -29.84 23.39
C PRO A 194 1.19 -30.67 22.86
N GLU A 195 1.45 -31.97 22.73
CA GLU A 195 0.44 -32.95 22.48
C GLU A 195 -0.50 -32.84 23.67
N GLN A 196 -1.79 -32.66 23.40
CA GLN A 196 -2.85 -32.60 24.40
C GLN A 196 -3.18 -31.19 24.96
N ALA A 197 -3.54 -30.27 24.06
CA ALA A 197 -4.83 -29.60 24.31
C ALA A 197 -5.92 -30.68 24.19
N GLY A 198 -6.15 -31.41 25.29
CA GLY A 198 -6.96 -32.62 25.29
C GLY A 198 -8.34 -32.42 24.66
N ARG A 199 -8.90 -33.51 24.13
CA ARG A 199 -10.26 -33.63 23.55
C ARG A 199 -11.39 -32.98 24.39
N GLY A 200 -11.13 -32.64 25.65
CA GLY A 200 -12.02 -31.90 26.54
C GLY A 200 -12.51 -30.54 25.99
N TRP A 201 -11.71 -29.80 25.22
CA TRP A 201 -12.17 -28.52 24.64
C TRP A 201 -13.33 -28.70 23.65
N ILE A 202 -13.38 -29.85 22.95
CA ILE A 202 -14.50 -30.18 22.05
C ILE A 202 -15.79 -30.38 22.87
N TRP A 203 -15.70 -31.02 24.03
CA TRP A 203 -16.84 -31.20 24.93
C TRP A 203 -17.31 -29.89 25.56
N VAL A 204 -16.38 -29.00 25.94
CA VAL A 204 -16.73 -27.65 26.43
C VAL A 204 -17.44 -26.85 25.34
N GLY A 205 -16.95 -26.90 24.10
CA GLY A 205 -17.61 -26.28 22.95
C GLY A 205 -19.00 -26.85 22.70
N ALA A 206 -19.16 -28.17 22.73
CA ALA A 206 -20.45 -28.84 22.54
C ALA A 206 -21.45 -28.48 23.65
N ALA A 207 -21.01 -28.45 24.91
CA ALA A 207 -21.85 -28.05 26.04
C ALA A 207 -22.33 -26.60 25.91
N GLY A 208 -21.44 -25.68 25.49
CA GLY A 208 -21.79 -24.28 25.25
C GLY A 208 -22.89 -24.11 24.19
N VAL A 209 -22.84 -24.87 23.09
CA VAL A 209 -23.85 -24.83 22.03
C VAL A 209 -25.22 -25.30 22.56
N VAL A 210 -25.27 -26.40 23.31
CA VAL A 210 -26.52 -26.91 23.88
C VAL A 210 -27.17 -25.90 24.83
N VAL A 211 -26.38 -25.31 25.72
CA VAL A 211 -26.88 -24.27 26.65
C VAL A 211 -27.40 -23.05 25.89
N GLY A 212 -26.70 -22.63 24.82
CA GLY A 212 -27.14 -21.52 23.97
C GLY A 212 -28.50 -21.78 23.31
N VAL A 213 -28.70 -22.97 22.73
CA VAL A 213 -29.97 -23.35 22.07
C VAL A 213 -31.13 -23.39 23.08
N VAL A 214 -30.91 -23.98 24.25
CA VAL A 214 -31.93 -24.05 25.31
C VAL A 214 -32.28 -22.63 25.79
N GLY A 215 -31.29 -21.77 26.00
CA GLY A 215 -31.50 -20.37 26.41
C GLY A 215 -32.33 -19.58 25.40
N VAL A 216 -32.06 -19.73 24.10
CA VAL A 216 -32.83 -19.07 23.03
C VAL A 216 -34.27 -19.60 22.99
N ALA A 217 -34.46 -20.92 23.06
CA ALA A 217 -35.80 -21.52 23.05
C ALA A 217 -36.64 -21.03 24.23
N LEU A 218 -36.05 -20.99 25.44
CA LEU A 218 -36.71 -20.49 26.64
C LEU A 218 -37.06 -19.01 26.52
N GLY A 219 -36.13 -18.18 26.00
CA GLY A 219 -36.36 -16.76 25.77
C GLY A 219 -37.51 -16.50 24.80
N VAL A 220 -37.58 -17.24 23.69
CA VAL A 220 -38.68 -17.15 22.71
C VAL A 220 -40.01 -17.59 23.33
N TRP A 221 -40.03 -18.65 24.13
CA TRP A 221 -41.24 -19.13 24.81
C TRP A 221 -41.78 -18.09 25.80
N ILE A 222 -40.91 -17.50 26.63
CA ILE A 222 -41.28 -16.43 27.57
C ILE A 222 -41.78 -15.20 26.81
N ALA A 223 -41.10 -14.79 25.74
CA ALA A 223 -41.50 -13.64 24.92
C ALA A 223 -42.89 -13.85 24.27
N ARG A 224 -43.18 -15.07 23.78
CA ARG A 224 -44.50 -15.41 23.24
C ARG A 224 -45.58 -15.38 24.31
N ARG A 225 -45.30 -15.90 25.51
CA ARG A 225 -46.25 -15.90 26.63
C ARG A 225 -46.60 -14.47 27.09
N ARG A 226 -45.62 -13.55 27.10
CA ARG A 226 -45.87 -12.14 27.44
C ARG A 226 -46.66 -11.39 26.38
N ARG A 227 -46.51 -11.72 25.10
CA ARG A 227 -47.25 -11.07 24.00
C ARG A 227 -48.72 -11.51 23.90
N GLY A 228 -49.07 -12.69 24.40
CA GLY A 228 -50.45 -13.21 24.36
C GLY A 228 -51.43 -12.62 25.40
N GLY A 229 -50.95 -11.83 26.38
CA GLY A 229 -51.79 -11.35 27.50
C GLY A 229 -52.06 -9.84 27.53
N GLY A 230 -51.49 -9.03 26.64
CA GLY A 230 -51.47 -7.57 26.77
C GLY A 230 -52.41 -6.76 25.88
N LEU A 231 -53.03 -7.37 24.86
CA LEU A 231 -53.81 -6.62 23.85
C LEU A 231 -55.31 -6.61 24.10
N SER A 232 -55.85 -7.49 24.95
CA SER A 232 -57.30 -7.54 25.23
C SER A 232 -57.81 -6.35 26.06
N VAL A 233 -56.94 -5.69 26.84
CA VAL A 233 -57.34 -4.52 27.65
C VAL A 233 -57.40 -3.23 26.83
N LEU A 234 -56.53 -3.07 25.82
CA LEU A 234 -56.58 -1.94 24.89
C LEU A 234 -57.73 -2.06 23.89
N GLU A 235 -58.09 -3.28 23.48
CA GLU A 235 -59.19 -3.53 22.56
C GLU A 235 -60.57 -3.34 23.21
N ALA A 236 -60.69 -3.58 24.53
CA ALA A 236 -61.90 -3.27 25.30
C ALA A 236 -62.12 -1.74 25.51
N ALA A 237 -61.09 -0.91 25.38
CA ALA A 237 -61.18 0.54 25.58
C ALA A 237 -61.54 1.34 24.30
N LEU A 238 -61.33 0.76 23.11
CA LEU A 238 -61.58 1.41 21.82
C LEU A 238 -63.06 1.75 21.50
N PRO A 239 -64.09 0.98 21.91
CA PRO A 239 -65.47 1.37 21.61
C PRO A 239 -65.91 2.63 22.37
N ARG A 240 -65.37 2.90 23.57
CA ARG A 240 -65.66 4.13 24.33
C ARG A 240 -65.16 5.39 23.63
N ILE A 241 -63.96 5.33 23.03
CA ILE A 241 -63.37 6.48 22.33
C ILE A 241 -64.10 6.76 21.00
N ARG A 242 -64.56 5.72 20.29
CA ARG A 242 -65.39 5.89 19.08
C ARG A 242 -66.78 6.45 19.38
N GLY A 243 -67.38 6.09 20.51
CA GLY A 243 -68.65 6.67 20.97
C GLY A 243 -68.57 8.18 21.20
N ILE A 244 -67.51 8.65 21.86
CA ILE A 244 -67.29 10.09 22.13
C ILE A 244 -67.08 10.87 20.83
N ARG A 245 -66.34 10.30 19.87
CA ARG A 245 -66.11 10.94 18.57
C ARG A 245 -67.38 10.98 17.70
N ALA A 246 -68.15 9.90 17.67
CA ALA A 246 -69.43 9.87 16.95
C ALA A 246 -70.46 10.85 17.57
N ALA A 247 -70.46 11.01 18.90
CA ALA A 247 -71.28 12.02 19.58
C ALA A 247 -70.86 13.46 19.24
N MET A 248 -69.55 13.72 19.08
CA MET A 248 -69.04 15.02 18.61
C MET A 248 -69.32 15.28 17.12
N GLU A 249 -69.17 14.28 16.26
CA GLU A 249 -69.36 14.40 14.80
C GLU A 249 -70.85 14.44 14.40
N ALA A 250 -71.75 13.84 15.18
CA ALA A 250 -73.20 13.87 14.94
C ALA A 250 -73.84 15.26 15.16
N GLY A 251 -73.06 16.29 15.52
CA GLY A 251 -73.52 17.69 15.50
C GLY A 251 -74.76 17.96 16.35
N ARG A 252 -75.01 17.11 17.35
CA ARG A 252 -76.06 17.25 18.36
C ARG A 252 -75.44 17.18 19.75
N ALA A 253 -74.55 18.13 20.01
CA ALA A 253 -74.42 18.70 21.33
C ALA A 253 -74.61 20.20 21.12
N SER A 254 -75.89 20.53 20.98
CA SER A 254 -76.41 21.87 21.13
C SER A 254 -75.69 22.55 22.30
N ARG A 255 -75.06 23.68 22.02
CA ARG A 255 -74.39 24.52 23.03
C ARG A 255 -75.35 24.96 24.16
N ALA A 256 -76.66 24.70 24.02
CA ALA A 256 -77.66 24.97 25.03
C ALA A 256 -77.79 23.86 26.11
N GLU A 257 -77.32 22.63 25.89
CA GLU A 257 -77.37 21.57 26.93
C GLU A 257 -76.10 21.51 27.80
N MET A 258 -74.98 22.11 27.35
CA MET A 258 -73.73 22.17 28.13
C MET A 258 -73.79 23.17 29.29
N ASP A 259 -74.71 24.13 29.30
CA ASP A 259 -74.92 25.04 30.44
C ASP A 259 -75.83 24.44 31.54
N GLU A 260 -76.61 23.39 31.23
CA GLU A 260 -77.49 22.77 32.26
C GLU A 260 -76.77 21.68 33.06
N LEU A 261 -75.73 21.02 32.50
CA LEU A 261 -74.97 19.95 33.17
C LEU A 261 -73.75 20.40 33.97
N VAL A 262 -73.42 21.70 34.00
CA VAL A 262 -72.31 22.24 34.82
C VAL A 262 -72.82 22.81 36.17
N THR A 263 -74.13 22.78 36.42
CA THR A 263 -74.75 23.25 37.68
C THR A 263 -75.37 22.16 38.56
N LEU A 264 -75.00 20.88 38.38
CA LEU A 264 -75.29 19.80 39.35
C LEU A 264 -74.04 19.01 39.72
#